data_AF-A0A2E8L0I8-F1
#
_entry.id   AF-A0A2E8L0I8-F1
#
_cell.length_a   1.000
_cell.length_b   1.000
_cell.length_c   1.000
_cell.angle_alpha   90.00
_cell.angle_beta   90.00
_cell.angle_gamma   90.00
#
_symmetry.space_group_name_H-M   'P 1'
#
loop_
_entity.id
_entity.type
_entity.pdbx_description
1 polymer ?
#
loop_
_entity_poly.entity_id
_entity_poly.type
_entity_poly.pdbx_seq_one_letter_code
_entity_poly.pdbx_strand_id
1 'polypeptide(L)'
;MSCLFYGAAGCRAYGFAILYTISPKNISSQLFTGTIDGRLLALDADSGEVLLEFDTVREYDTVNRVQGIGGAIDAHVIAAGAGLLLVNSGYGQVGGTSGNVLLAFRPTEG
;
A
#
# COMPACT_ATOMS: atom_id res chain seq x y z
N MET A 1 -19.69 -14.41 13.72
CA MET A 1 -18.92 -13.24 13.22
C MET A 1 -17.51 -13.71 12.99
N SER A 2 -17.20 -13.91 11.72
CA SER A 2 -16.10 -14.70 11.18
C SER A 2 -14.84 -13.85 11.03
N CYS A 3 -13.76 -14.25 11.71
CA CYS A 3 -12.40 -13.93 11.30
C CYS A 3 -12.13 -14.64 9.97
N LEU A 4 -11.97 -13.88 8.89
CA LEU A 4 -11.47 -14.38 7.61
C LEU A 4 -10.03 -13.89 7.44
N PHE A 5 -9.10 -14.59 8.10
CA PHE A 5 -7.73 -14.72 7.63
C PHE A 5 -7.45 -16.23 7.60
N TYR A 6 -7.82 -16.88 6.50
CA TYR A 6 -7.42 -18.27 6.27
C TYR A 6 -6.41 -18.27 5.12
N GLY A 7 -5.18 -18.66 5.44
CA GLY A 7 -4.10 -18.82 4.48
C GLY A 7 -4.30 -20.05 3.59
N ALA A 8 -3.77 -19.96 2.37
CA ALA A 8 -3.46 -21.09 1.52
C ALA A 8 -2.15 -20.83 0.74
N ALA A 9 -1.22 -21.77 0.89
CA ALA A 9 0.00 -22.06 0.10
C ALA A 9 1.00 -20.93 -0.21
N GLY A 10 2.18 -20.97 0.43
CA GLY A 10 3.40 -20.29 -0.05
C GLY A 10 3.78 -18.97 0.63
N CYS A 11 3.36 -18.77 1.88
CA CYS A 11 3.46 -17.54 2.67
C CYS A 11 4.77 -16.74 2.48
N ARG A 12 4.75 -15.78 1.56
CA ARG A 12 5.47 -14.52 1.72
C ARG A 12 4.52 -13.63 2.52
N ALA A 13 4.87 -13.35 3.77
CA ALA A 13 4.10 -12.46 4.61
C ALA A 13 4.16 -11.05 4.00
N TYR A 14 3.14 -10.70 3.24
CA TYR A 14 2.85 -9.31 2.90
C TYR A 14 2.11 -8.72 4.09
N GLY A 15 2.56 -7.55 4.56
CA GLY A 15 1.99 -6.86 5.72
C GLY A 15 0.50 -6.56 5.55
N PHE A 16 -0.08 -5.89 6.54
CA PHE A 16 -1.49 -5.50 6.58
C PHE A 16 -2.03 -5.03 5.20
N ALA A 17 -2.93 -5.80 4.59
CA ALA A 17 -3.44 -5.55 3.25
C ALA A 17 -4.89 -5.07 3.28
N ILE A 18 -5.23 -4.11 2.42
CA ILE A 18 -6.57 -3.51 2.36
C ILE A 18 -7.19 -3.80 1.01
N LEU A 19 -8.34 -4.48 1.04
CA LEU A 19 -9.18 -4.69 -0.13
C LEU A 19 -9.93 -3.39 -0.42
N TYR A 20 -9.79 -2.87 -1.63
CA TYR A 20 -10.56 -1.73 -2.10
C TYR A 20 -11.28 -2.07 -3.40
N THR A 21 -12.58 -1.79 -3.45
CA THR A 21 -13.38 -1.94 -4.68
C THR A 21 -13.47 -0.57 -5.36
N ILE A 22 -13.10 -0.51 -6.63
CA ILE A 22 -13.26 0.67 -7.48
C ILE A 22 -14.37 0.33 -8.50
N SER A 23 -15.44 1.12 -8.55
CA SER A 23 -16.66 0.89 -9.35
C SER A 23 -16.82 1.94 -10.48
N PRO A 24 -17.65 1.76 -11.52
CA PRO A 24 -18.27 0.55 -12.07
C PRO A 24 -18.15 0.53 -13.63
N LYS A 25 -17.21 -0.24 -14.19
CA LYS A 25 -17.32 -0.62 -15.61
C LYS A 25 -16.80 -2.02 -15.92
N ASN A 26 -15.91 -2.53 -15.08
CA ASN A 26 -15.56 -3.95 -14.93
C ASN A 26 -15.03 -4.09 -13.50
N ILE A 27 -15.69 -4.88 -12.64
CA ILE A 27 -15.30 -5.01 -11.24
C ILE A 27 -14.12 -5.98 -11.17
N SER A 28 -12.89 -5.47 -11.22
CA SER A 28 -11.76 -6.15 -10.56
C SER A 28 -11.55 -5.47 -9.21
N SER A 29 -11.61 -6.26 -8.13
CA SER A 29 -11.24 -5.77 -6.82
C SER A 29 -9.71 -5.73 -6.75
N GLN A 30 -9.14 -4.66 -6.19
CA GLN A 30 -7.70 -4.54 -6.04
C GLN A 30 -7.33 -4.65 -4.57
N LEU A 31 -6.29 -5.42 -4.27
CA LEU A 31 -5.70 -5.52 -2.95
C LEU A 31 -4.46 -4.64 -2.90
N PHE A 32 -4.41 -3.70 -1.94
CA PHE A 32 -3.23 -2.89 -1.71
C PHE A 32 -2.46 -3.41 -0.50
N THR A 33 -1.14 -3.57 -0.66
CA THR A 33 -0.24 -3.97 0.43
C THR A 33 1.07 -3.23 0.37
N GLY A 34 1.66 -3.00 1.54
CA GLY A 34 3.04 -2.53 1.68
C GLY A 34 4.02 -3.67 1.86
N THR A 35 5.29 -3.35 1.69
CA THR A 35 6.41 -4.24 1.98
C THR A 35 7.45 -3.57 2.88
N ILE A 36 8.23 -4.38 3.59
CA ILE A 36 9.28 -3.89 4.52
C ILE A 36 10.45 -3.19 3.79
N ASP A 37 10.64 -3.48 2.51
CA ASP A 37 11.56 -2.77 1.62
C ASP A 37 10.96 -1.49 1.01
N GLY A 38 9.73 -1.10 1.42
CA GLY A 38 9.13 0.19 1.10
C GLY A 38 8.41 0.26 -0.24
N ARG A 39 7.98 -0.88 -0.79
CA ARG A 39 7.16 -0.93 -2.01
C ARG A 39 5.68 -0.99 -1.68
N LEU A 40 4.89 -0.23 -2.43
CA LEU A 40 3.44 -0.34 -2.46
C LEU A 40 3.04 -1.21 -3.65
N LEU A 41 2.27 -2.27 -3.38
CA LEU A 41 1.78 -3.19 -4.40
C LEU A 41 0.26 -3.03 -4.54
N ALA A 42 -0.23 -3.04 -5.78
CA ALA A 42 -1.63 -3.30 -6.10
C ALA A 42 -1.72 -4.68 -6.76
N LEU A 43 -2.53 -5.56 -6.20
CA LEU A 43 -2.72 -6.92 -6.68
C LEU A 43 -4.15 -7.09 -7.20
N ASP A 44 -4.32 -7.91 -8.21
CA ASP A 44 -5.63 -8.44 -8.57
C ASP A 44 -6.12 -9.31 -7.41
N ALA A 45 -7.32 -9.02 -6.88
CA ALA A 45 -7.81 -9.71 -5.70
C ALA A 45 -8.19 -11.18 -5.96
N ASP A 46 -8.46 -11.55 -7.22
CA ASP A 46 -8.89 -12.90 -7.57
C ASP A 46 -7.69 -13.80 -7.90
N SER A 47 -6.74 -13.29 -8.70
CA SER A 47 -5.56 -14.06 -9.14
C SER A 47 -4.33 -13.86 -8.24
N GLY A 48 -4.26 -12.76 -7.50
CA GLY A 48 -3.07 -12.34 -6.75
C GLY A 48 -1.95 -11.77 -7.64
N GLU A 49 -2.20 -11.57 -8.94
CA GLU A 49 -1.23 -10.99 -9.87
C GLU A 49 -0.87 -9.55 -9.47
N VAL A 50 0.41 -9.19 -9.58
CA VAL A 50 0.86 -7.81 -9.36
C VAL A 50 0.43 -6.94 -10.54
N LEU A 51 -0.53 -6.06 -10.30
CA LEU A 51 -1.00 -5.07 -11.27
C LEU A 51 -0.12 -3.82 -11.28
N LEU A 52 0.40 -3.43 -10.12
CA LEU A 52 1.26 -2.28 -9.96
C LEU A 52 2.23 -2.48 -8.80
N GLU A 53 3.45 -1.99 -8.99
CA GLU A 53 4.48 -1.86 -7.96
C GLU A 53 5.01 -0.42 -7.99
N PHE A 54 5.03 0.23 -6.83
CA PHE A 54 5.54 1.58 -6.67
C PHE A 54 6.56 1.63 -5.54
N ASP A 55 7.80 1.99 -5.87
CA ASP A 55 8.87 2.17 -4.89
C ASP A 55 8.70 3.51 -4.18
N THR A 56 8.47 3.45 -2.86
CA THR A 56 8.33 4.66 -2.05
C THR A 56 9.65 5.17 -1.48
N VAL A 57 10.74 4.39 -1.50
CA VAL A 57 12.01 4.71 -0.84
C VAL A 57 12.84 5.68 -1.69
N ARG A 58 12.38 6.94 -1.72
CA ARG A 58 13.02 8.03 -2.44
C ARG A 58 12.77 9.37 -1.76
N GLU A 59 13.41 10.40 -2.28
CA GLU A 59 13.17 11.78 -1.87
C GLU A 59 11.87 12.34 -2.45
N TYR A 60 11.19 13.18 -1.66
CA TYR A 60 9.96 13.87 -2.05
C TYR A 60 10.02 15.35 -1.73
N ASP A 61 9.59 16.15 -2.69
CA ASP A 61 9.14 17.52 -2.45
C ASP A 61 7.75 17.47 -1.80
N THR A 62 7.65 17.99 -0.58
CA THR A 62 6.43 17.89 0.22
C THR A 62 5.65 19.20 0.26
N VAL A 63 4.35 19.11 0.51
CA VAL A 63 3.45 20.28 0.59
C VAL A 63 3.79 21.23 1.75
N ASN A 64 4.41 20.73 2.81
CA ASN A 64 4.86 21.53 3.95
C ASN A 64 6.30 22.03 3.80
N ARG A 65 6.97 21.74 2.68
CA ARG A 65 8.35 22.13 2.34
C ARG A 65 9.42 21.55 3.26
N VAL A 66 9.11 20.50 4.02
CA VAL A 66 10.11 19.72 4.77
C VAL A 66 10.57 18.57 3.89
N GLN A 67 11.87 18.36 3.72
CA GLN A 67 12.38 17.26 2.90
C GLN A 67 11.75 15.93 3.33
N GLY A 68 11.11 15.26 2.37
CA GLY A 68 10.51 13.95 2.56
C GLY A 68 11.44 12.85 2.09
N ILE A 69 11.51 11.77 2.85
CA ILE A 69 12.15 10.51 2.47
C ILE A 69 11.17 9.40 2.80
N GLY A 70 10.87 8.56 1.81
CA GLY A 70 10.07 7.36 2.04
C GLY A 70 10.89 6.22 2.63
N GLY A 71 10.19 5.22 3.15
CA GLY A 71 10.78 4.06 3.78
C GLY A 71 9.84 2.88 3.78
N ALA A 72 10.05 1.97 4.72
CA ALA A 72 9.28 0.76 4.89
C ALA A 72 7.79 1.04 5.08
N ILE A 73 6.95 0.13 4.56
CA ILE A 73 5.51 0.16 4.70
C ILE A 73 5.11 -1.12 5.43
N ASP A 74 4.91 -1.02 6.73
CA ASP A 74 4.49 -2.13 7.58
C ASP A 74 3.59 -1.64 8.74
N ALA A 75 2.74 -2.52 9.27
CA ALA A 75 1.82 -2.31 10.39
C ALA A 75 0.86 -1.09 10.28
N HIS A 76 -0.40 -1.32 9.90
CA HIS A 76 -1.49 -0.31 9.94
C HIS A 76 -1.20 1.01 9.18
N VAL A 77 -0.55 0.91 8.03
CA VAL A 77 0.00 2.06 7.29
C VAL A 77 -0.82 2.50 6.09
N ILE A 78 -1.81 1.70 5.68
CA ILE A 78 -2.68 2.00 4.53
C ILE A 78 -4.06 2.39 5.06
N ALA A 79 -4.67 3.42 4.47
CA ALA A 79 -6.06 3.78 4.69
C ALA A 79 -6.69 4.21 3.36
N ALA A 80 -7.95 3.86 3.12
CA ALA A 80 -8.61 4.15 1.86
C ALA A 80 -10.01 4.72 2.09
N GLY A 81 -10.34 5.80 1.37
CA GLY A 81 -11.57 6.55 1.59
C GLY A 81 -11.60 7.84 0.76
N ALA A 82 -12.80 8.35 0.47
CA ALA A 82 -12.99 9.60 -0.26
C ALA A 82 -12.22 9.69 -1.60
N GLY A 83 -12.06 8.56 -2.30
CA GLY A 83 -11.32 8.49 -3.58
C GLY A 83 -9.79 8.53 -3.45
N LEU A 84 -9.26 8.44 -2.23
CA LEU A 84 -7.83 8.44 -1.93
C LEU A 84 -7.39 7.13 -1.27
N LEU A 85 -6.15 6.75 -1.58
CA LEU A 85 -5.38 5.76 -0.84
C LEU A 85 -4.24 6.49 -0.14
N LEU A 86 -4.27 6.49 1.20
CA LEU A 86 -3.26 7.09 2.05
C LEU A 86 -2.28 6.01 2.52
N VAL A 87 -0.99 6.27 2.40
CA VAL A 87 0.08 5.30 2.73
C VAL A 87 1.15 5.98 3.55
N ASN A 88 1.31 5.56 4.80
CA ASN A 88 2.46 5.95 5.61
C ASN A 88 3.70 5.16 5.12
N SER A 89 4.75 5.89 4.76
CA SER A 89 6.01 5.34 4.27
C SER A 89 7.14 5.82 5.16
N GLY A 90 7.72 4.88 5.91
CA GLY A 90 8.74 5.16 6.91
C GLY A 90 8.65 4.38 8.22
N TYR A 91 7.93 3.26 8.26
CA TYR A 91 7.80 2.44 9.46
C TYR A 91 9.10 1.67 9.77
N GLY A 92 10.06 2.35 10.41
CA GLY A 92 11.40 1.79 10.67
C GLY A 92 11.53 0.84 11.87
N GLN A 93 10.44 0.55 12.60
CA GLN A 93 10.53 -0.11 13.91
C GLN A 93 10.91 -1.61 13.87
N VAL A 94 10.78 -2.28 12.72
CA VAL A 94 11.05 -3.72 12.57
C VAL A 94 12.19 -4.03 11.60
N GLY A 95 13.18 -3.13 11.50
CA GLY A 95 14.35 -3.32 10.62
C GLY A 95 14.13 -2.85 9.17
N GLY A 96 13.01 -2.18 8.91
CA GLY A 96 12.75 -1.48 7.65
C GLY A 96 13.43 -0.11 7.59
N THR A 97 13.56 0.43 6.37
CA THR A 97 14.07 1.78 6.14
C THR A 97 13.16 2.82 6.81
N SER A 98 13.72 3.73 7.61
CA SER A 98 12.95 4.83 8.21
C SER A 98 12.62 5.90 7.17
N GLY A 99 11.50 6.59 7.37
CA GLY A 99 11.01 7.64 6.49
C GLY A 99 10.01 8.54 7.21
N ASN A 100 9.59 9.61 6.56
CA ASN A 100 8.77 10.66 7.18
C ASN A 100 7.65 11.17 6.28
N VAL A 101 7.18 10.35 5.32
CA VAL A 101 6.17 10.79 4.34
C VAL A 101 4.85 10.02 4.48
N LEU A 102 3.76 10.77 4.30
CA LEU A 102 2.43 10.22 4.07
C LEU A 102 2.09 10.49 2.60
N LEU A 103 1.94 9.43 1.82
CA LEU A 103 1.64 9.49 0.40
C LEU A 103 0.13 9.39 0.18
N ALA A 104 -0.38 10.14 -0.78
CA ALA A 104 -1.78 10.10 -1.19
C ALA A 104 -1.86 9.73 -2.68
N PHE A 105 -2.46 8.59 -2.97
CA PHE A 105 -2.70 8.13 -4.33
C PHE A 105 -4.16 8.31 -4.69
N ARG A 106 -4.42 8.57 -5.96
CA ARG A 106 -5.75 8.58 -6.56
C ARG A 106 -5.70 7.83 -7.90
N PRO A 107 -6.80 7.22 -8.34
CA PRO A 107 -6.89 6.70 -9.70
C PRO A 107 -6.60 7.82 -10.70
N THR A 108 -5.84 7.53 -11.74
CA THR A 108 -5.80 8.38 -12.93
C THR A 108 -7.16 8.28 -13.61
N GLU A 109 -7.83 9.42 -13.79
CA GLU A 109 -8.99 9.48 -14.68
C GLU A 109 -8.55 9.04 -16.08
N GLY A 110 -9.22 8.04 -16.63
CA GLY A 110 -9.00 7.55 -17.99
C GLY A 110 -9.78 8.36 -19.01
#